data_AF-A0A9D6JB65-F1
#
_entry.id   AF-A0A9D6JB65-F1
#
_cell.length_a   1.000
_cell.length_b   1.000
_cell.length_c   1.000
_cell.angle_alpha   90.00
_cell.angle_beta   90.00
_cell.angle_gamma   90.00
#
_symmetry.space_group_name_H-M   'P 1'
#
loop_
_entity.id
_entity.type
_entity.pdbx_description
1 polymer ?
#
loop_
_entity_poly.entity_id
_entity_poly.type
_entity_poly.pdbx_seq_one_letter_code
_entity_poly.pdbx_strand_id
1 'polypeptide(L)' 'VVEGKNGLFVSMPRQQGKDQKWYDSVVALTKEAKQEVSRVVLEAYSKE' A
#
# COMPACT_ATOMS: atom_id res chain seq x y z
N VAL A 1 4.27 4.73 4.13
CA VAL A 1 3.99 5.28 2.78
C VAL A 1 5.26 5.13 1.95
N VAL A 2 5.17 4.76 0.67
CA VAL A 2 6.34 4.55 -0.17
C VAL A 2 6.41 5.65 -1.23
N GLU A 3 7.56 6.30 -1.33
CA GLU A 3 7.80 7.29 -2.36
C GLU A 3 8.34 6.60 -3.62
N GLY A 4 7.51 6.54 -4.66
CA GLY A 4 7.89 6.03 -5.97
C GLY A 4 8.38 7.14 -6.89
N LYS A 5 9.01 6.74 -8.00
CA LYS A 5 9.37 7.66 -9.10
C LYS A 5 8.18 8.45 -9.68
N ASN A 6 6.95 7.99 -9.48
CA ASN A 6 5.72 8.65 -9.95
C ASN A 6 4.86 9.23 -8.82
N GLY A 7 5.44 9.43 -7.63
CA GLY A 7 4.77 10.03 -6.47
C GLY A 7 4.59 9.08 -5.29
N LEU A 8 4.01 9.62 -4.22
CA LEU A 8 3.71 8.89 -2.99
C LEU A 8 2.58 7.89 -3.22
N PHE A 9 2.82 6.62 -2.90
CA PHE A 9 1.81 5.57 -2.99
C PHE A 9 1.84 4.67 -1.76
N VAL A 10 0.70 4.01 -1.50
CA VAL A 10 0.55 3.09 -0.39
C VAL A 10 0.75 1.68 -0.90
N SER A 11 1.89 1.08 -0.57
CA SER A 11 2.08 -0.36 -0.74
C SER A 11 1.33 -1.09 0.36
N MET A 12 0.57 -2.13 -0.01
CA MET A 12 -0.04 -3.02 0.96
C MET A 12 1.03 -3.80 1.74
N PRO A 13 0.77 -4.20 2.98
CA PRO A 13 1.70 -5.02 3.75
C PRO A 13 1.95 -6.35 3.03
N ARG A 14 3.23 -6.66 2.84
CA ARG A 14 3.69 -7.92 2.27
C ARG A 14 4.48 -8.66 3.32
N GLN A 15 4.30 -9.96 3.36
CA GLN A 15 5.06 -10.83 4.24
C GLN A 15 5.99 -11.70 3.42
N GLN A 16 7.25 -11.73 3.84
CA GLN A 16 8.25 -12.62 3.27
C GLN A 16 7.97 -14.03 3.81
N GLY A 17 7.59 -14.94 2.91
CA GLY A 17 7.44 -16.35 3.22
C GLY A 17 8.79 -17.01 3.47
N LYS A 18 8.76 -18.19 4.09
CA LYS A 18 9.98 -18.99 4.36
C LYS A 18 10.77 -19.33 3.09
N ASP A 19 10.11 -19.33 1.94
CA ASP A 19 10.70 -19.61 0.62
C ASP A 19 11.37 -18.39 -0.05
N GLN A 20 11.66 -17.32 0.71
CA GLN A 20 12.12 -16.01 0.21
C GLN A 20 11.17 -15.33 -0.79
N LYS A 21 9.97 -15.88 -1.00
CA LYS A 21 8.92 -15.29 -1.83
C LYS A 21 8.10 -14.28 -1.02
N TRP A 22 7.79 -13.16 -1.65
CA TRP A 22 6.92 -12.14 -1.08
C TRP A 22 5.47 -12.48 -1.40
N TYR A 23 4.64 -12.53 -0.37
CA TYR A 23 3.20 -12.70 -0.51
C TYR A 23 2.52 -11.42 -0.01
N ASP A 24 1.59 -10.89 -0.78
CA ASP A 24 0.74 -9.79 -0.33
C ASP A 24 -0.16 -10.31 0.80
N SER A 25 0.04 -9.83 2.03
CA SER A 25 -0.77 -10.24 3.20
C SER A 25 -2.17 -9.66 3.13
N VAL A 26 -2.30 -8.49 2.50
CA VAL A 26 -3.57 -7.82 2.28
C VAL A 26 -3.61 -7.38 0.83
N VAL A 27 -4.60 -7.86 0.09
CA VAL A 27 -4.89 -7.42 -1.27
C VAL A 27 -6.23 -6.69 -1.26
N ALA A 28 -6.25 -5.47 -1.81
CA ALA A 28 -7.50 -4.81 -2.10
C ALA A 28 -8.17 -5.54 -3.27
N LEU A 29 -9.29 -6.23 -2.98
CA LEU A 29 -10.05 -6.99 -3.97
C LEU A 29 -10.62 -6.09 -5.09
N THR A 30 -10.90 -4.83 -4.77
CA THR A 30 -11.46 -3.85 -5.70
C THR A 30 -10.54 -2.65 -5.87
N LYS A 31 -10.62 -2.02 -7.05
CA LYS A 31 -9.83 -0.82 -7.36
C LYS A 31 -10.27 0.36 -6.49
N GLU A 32 -11.56 0.47 -6.19
CA GLU A 32 -12.10 1.55 -5.34
C GLU A 32 -11.52 1.44 -3.93
N ALA A 33 -11.49 0.24 -3.34
CA ALA A 33 -10.93 0.03 -2.00
C ALA A 33 -9.44 0.38 -1.96
N LYS A 34 -8.69 0.05 -3.01
CA LYS A 34 -7.28 0.43 -3.13
C LYS A 34 -7.10 1.96 -3.19
N GLN A 35 -7.96 2.65 -3.93
CA GLN A 35 -7.93 4.11 -4.05
C GLN A 35 -8.30 4.78 -2.73
N GLU A 36 -9.35 4.31 -2.04
CA GLU A 36 -9.79 4.87 -0.76
C GLU A 36 -8.71 4.72 0.31
N VAL A 37 -8.12 3.51 0.45
CA VAL A 37 -7.02 3.29 1.40
C VAL A 37 -5.82 4.16 1.05
N SER A 38 -5.48 4.28 -0.24
CA SER A 38 -4.38 5.16 -0.66
C SER A 38 -4.66 6.61 -0.28
N ARG A 39 -5.88 7.09 -0.54
CA ARG A 39 -6.31 8.45 -0.24
C ARG A 39 -6.28 8.75 1.26
N VAL A 40 -6.89 7.90 2.10
CA VAL A 40 -6.94 8.09 3.56
C VAL A 40 -5.53 8.17 4.16
N VAL A 41 -4.63 7.28 3.72
CA VAL A 41 -3.25 7.24 4.22
C VAL A 41 -2.44 8.44 3.71
N LEU A 42 -2.67 8.89 2.47
CA LEU A 42 -2.05 10.11 1.94
C LEU A 42 -2.54 11.37 2.67
N GLU A 43 -3.84 11.46 2.96
CA GLU A 43 -4.41 12.56 3.74
C GLU A 43 -3.89 12.58 5.18
N ALA A 44 -3.72 11.42 5.81
CA ALA A 44 -3.12 11.30 7.13
C ALA A 44 -1.64 11.71 7.11
N TYR A 45 -0.88 11.27 6.10
CA TYR A 45 0.54 11.60 5.95
C TYR A 45 0.76 13.08 5.65
N SER A 46 -0.13 13.72 4.87
CA SER A 46 -0.05 15.16 4.57
C SER A 46 -0.48 16.06 5.73
N LYS A 47 -1.07 15.49 6.79
CA LYS A 47 -1.47 16.21 8.01
C LYS A 47 -0.41 16.15 9.12
N GLU A 48 0.61 15.32 8.98
CA GLU A 48 1.86 15.36 9.76
C GLU A 48 2.87 16.33 9.10
#